data_AF-A0AA39G6K8-F1
#
_entry.id   AF-A0AA39G6K8-F1
#
_cell.length_a   1.000
_cell.length_b   1.000
_cell.length_c   1.000
_cell.angle_alpha   90.00
_cell.angle_beta   90.00
_cell.angle_gamma   90.00
#
_symmetry.space_group_name_H-M   'P 1'
#
loop_
_entity.id
_entity.type
_entity.pdbx_description
1 polymer ?
#
loop_
_entity_poly.entity_id
_entity_poly.type
_entity_poly.pdbx_seq_one_letter_code
_entity_poly.pdbx_strand_id
1 'polypeptide(L)'
;MGYLKSFGTTFVWVSTVLVAITFIPGLPPHVEFTPYEIKPARAIEYQSNGKLNGAEKLFDGEIKGPEYFDSYDGVLYTTLHLGAVSKLVGNKLVEVVKFGKKCDGLWEEEKCGRPLGLKFDKQGRLYVVDAYYGIFKVDVKTGHYEKIIDISVPIEGKVPMLPNSIDVSSNGDLFWTVSSSDFQLKNGMFSMLTDPTGRLIRYDAATKRNVVLLENLGFINGVKLSDDESFVLVVESLTSRIVKYHLKGPKAGSSEIFIESLPGIPDNIHSDGQGNFLVSLCVLADEEHPIIFQSLAPHSNIRKLIVRAITLFEAPFKLLEQVYPNHYSKRIIHSIGHFETSAGLFDEGVVVLRIDPTGKVIDVLDGTDGKLSAISSAFPLGDYLYLGSPFNKYLARVPLDTALPDLKKAFKSEPQVVKQIPTPKIEEQPVPRPAEIRTTTEKPLPPPPPPPTTTPSPPTTTSSPPPVQAPSPTTTPPPPPVQAPKIIIEPVDIPVEVPVVPEPTKIPQVNVPVEKPQAMPQQKKHILKDEM
;
A
#
# COMPACT_ATOMS: atom_id res chain seq x y z
N MET A 1 -17.04 47.79 24.65
CA MET A 1 -16.47 46.81 25.62
C MET A 1 -16.98 45.38 25.46
N GLY A 2 -18.19 45.12 24.93
CA GLY A 2 -18.74 43.75 24.79
C GLY A 2 -18.02 42.85 23.77
N TYR A 3 -17.64 43.38 22.60
CA TYR A 3 -16.96 42.59 21.55
C TYR A 3 -15.54 42.15 21.94
N LEU A 4 -14.74 43.01 22.57
CA LEU A 4 -13.41 42.63 23.07
C LEU A 4 -13.48 41.52 24.13
N LYS A 5 -14.47 41.58 25.04
CA LYS A 5 -14.67 40.54 26.06
C LYS A 5 -15.10 39.21 25.45
N SER A 6 -15.99 39.25 24.46
CA SER A 6 -16.43 38.06 23.71
C SER A 6 -15.28 37.42 22.92
N PHE A 7 -14.49 38.23 22.22
CA PHE A 7 -13.32 37.78 21.48
C PHE A 7 -12.26 37.17 22.40
N GLY A 8 -11.92 37.85 23.51
CA GLY A 8 -10.97 37.34 24.50
C GLY A 8 -11.44 36.03 25.14
N THR A 9 -12.72 35.92 25.48
CA THR A 9 -13.29 34.68 26.04
C THR A 9 -13.21 33.54 25.03
N THR A 10 -13.57 33.78 23.77
CA THR A 10 -13.50 32.79 22.69
C THR A 10 -12.05 32.32 22.48
N PHE A 11 -11.10 33.25 22.42
CA PHE A 11 -9.68 32.94 22.28
C PHE A 11 -9.16 32.05 23.41
N VAL A 12 -9.53 32.35 24.66
CA VAL A 12 -9.13 31.54 25.83
C VAL A 12 -9.71 30.13 25.73
N TRP A 13 -10.98 29.97 25.38
CA TRP A 13 -11.60 28.65 25.21
C TRP A 13 -10.95 27.84 24.10
N VAL A 14 -10.77 28.43 22.92
CA VAL A 14 -10.11 27.76 21.78
C VAL A 14 -8.69 27.35 22.17
N SER A 15 -7.91 28.25 22.76
CA SER A 15 -6.53 27.95 23.19
C SER A 15 -6.49 26.82 24.22
N THR A 16 -7.40 26.85 25.20
CA THR A 16 -7.52 25.81 26.22
C THR A 16 -7.82 24.44 25.59
N VAL A 17 -8.74 24.39 24.62
CA VAL A 17 -9.07 23.15 23.89
C VAL A 17 -7.87 22.65 23.07
N LEU A 18 -7.17 23.52 22.35
CA LEU A 18 -5.99 23.12 21.57
C LEU A 18 -4.85 22.59 22.47
N VAL A 19 -4.60 23.24 23.60
CA VAL A 19 -3.63 22.77 24.61
C VAL A 19 -4.06 21.41 25.18
N ALA A 20 -5.35 21.26 25.51
CA ALA A 20 -5.89 19.98 26.00
C ALA A 20 -5.69 18.85 24.97
N ILE A 21 -6.05 19.07 23.70
CA ILE A 21 -5.86 18.08 22.63
C ILE A 21 -4.37 17.70 22.51
N THR A 22 -3.46 18.67 22.60
CA THR A 22 -2.01 18.44 22.42
C THR A 22 -1.39 17.67 23.58
N PHE A 23 -1.76 18.00 24.82
CA PHE A 23 -1.02 17.56 26.01
C PHE A 23 -1.75 16.58 26.92
N ILE A 24 -3.05 16.32 26.73
CA ILE A 24 -3.73 15.26 27.49
C ILE A 24 -3.06 13.91 27.19
N PRO A 25 -2.60 13.17 28.22
CA PRO A 25 -2.01 11.86 28.05
C PRO A 25 -3.07 10.84 27.63
N GLY A 26 -2.68 9.83 26.85
CA GLY A 26 -3.58 8.76 26.41
C GLY A 26 -4.53 9.12 25.26
N LEU A 27 -4.56 10.37 24.78
CA LEU A 27 -5.29 10.71 23.55
C LEU A 27 -4.65 10.03 22.32
N PRO A 28 -5.44 9.33 21.48
CA PRO A 28 -4.96 8.68 20.28
C PRO A 28 -4.57 9.69 19.18
N PRO A 29 -3.73 9.30 18.21
CA PRO A 29 -3.05 8.00 18.09
C PRO A 29 -1.82 7.88 19.00
N HIS A 30 -1.42 6.64 19.30
CA HIS A 30 -0.25 6.32 20.12
C HIS A 30 0.99 6.17 19.23
N VAL A 31 1.56 7.29 18.84
CA VAL A 31 2.71 7.41 17.92
C VAL A 31 3.67 8.48 18.41
N GLU A 32 4.90 8.42 17.93
CA GLU A 32 5.97 9.34 18.34
C GLU A 32 5.94 10.65 17.54
N PHE A 33 6.34 11.72 18.24
CA PHE A 33 6.46 13.08 17.70
C PHE A 33 7.73 13.72 18.24
N THR A 34 8.82 13.59 17.51
CA THR A 34 10.13 14.16 17.80
C THR A 34 10.49 15.19 16.75
N PRO A 35 11.09 16.34 17.10
CA PRO A 35 11.52 17.30 16.10
C PRO A 35 12.63 16.69 15.24
N TYR A 36 12.49 16.78 13.92
CA TYR A 36 13.54 16.43 12.97
C TYR A 36 13.61 17.47 11.85
N GLU A 37 14.78 17.56 11.23
CA GLU A 37 15.04 18.51 10.16
C GLU A 37 15.03 17.80 8.80
N ILE A 38 14.39 18.44 7.82
CA ILE A 38 14.44 18.04 6.43
C ILE A 38 15.20 19.12 5.70
N LYS A 39 16.20 18.73 4.91
CA LYS A 39 16.91 19.71 4.09
C LYS A 39 15.95 20.29 3.05
N PRO A 40 15.92 21.62 2.87
CA PRO A 40 15.07 22.24 1.87
C PRO A 40 15.29 21.64 0.48
N ALA A 41 14.23 21.65 -0.33
CA ALA A 41 14.30 21.31 -1.74
C ALA A 41 15.35 22.18 -2.43
N ARG A 42 16.24 21.54 -3.19
CA ARG A 42 17.24 22.24 -3.99
C ARG A 42 16.73 22.31 -5.41
N ALA A 43 16.59 23.54 -5.93
CA ALA A 43 16.27 23.74 -7.34
C ALA A 43 17.30 23.02 -8.21
N ILE A 44 16.81 22.19 -9.13
CA ILE A 44 17.62 21.66 -10.22
C ILE A 44 17.54 22.71 -11.32
N GLU A 45 18.67 23.31 -11.66
CA GLU A 45 18.72 24.22 -12.80
C GLU A 45 18.56 23.42 -14.09
N TYR A 46 17.40 23.53 -14.72
CA TYR A 46 17.16 23.03 -16.06
C TYR A 46 16.29 24.02 -16.84
N GLN A 47 16.45 24.02 -18.15
CA GLN A 47 15.55 24.76 -19.03
C GLN A 47 14.31 23.91 -19.28
N SER A 48 13.14 24.47 -19.00
CA SER A 48 11.86 23.83 -19.30
C SER A 48 11.85 23.40 -20.77
N ASN A 49 11.55 22.13 -21.02
CA ASN A 49 11.69 21.51 -22.32
C ASN A 49 10.38 20.91 -22.85
N GLY A 50 9.37 20.77 -22.00
CA GLY A 50 8.06 20.28 -22.37
C GLY A 50 8.09 18.84 -22.90
N LYS A 51 9.11 18.04 -22.54
CA LYS A 51 9.26 16.66 -23.00
C LYS A 51 8.08 15.76 -22.64
N LEU A 52 7.29 16.12 -21.62
CA LEU A 52 6.08 15.42 -21.21
C LEU A 52 4.79 16.08 -21.72
N ASN A 53 4.89 17.19 -22.47
CA ASN A 53 3.72 17.86 -23.04
C ASN A 53 3.10 17.03 -24.17
N GLY A 54 1.83 17.27 -24.44
CA GLY A 54 1.10 16.56 -25.49
C GLY A 54 0.78 15.11 -25.14
N ALA A 55 0.85 14.74 -23.86
CA ALA A 55 0.55 13.39 -23.41
C ALA A 55 -0.86 12.95 -23.83
N GLU A 56 -0.93 11.71 -24.34
CA GLU A 56 -2.17 11.04 -24.67
C GLU A 56 -2.74 10.38 -23.42
N LYS A 57 -3.98 10.72 -23.07
CA LYS A 57 -4.71 10.07 -21.97
C LYS A 57 -5.47 8.86 -22.50
N LEU A 58 -5.15 7.70 -21.96
CA LEU A 58 -5.81 6.43 -22.24
C LEU A 58 -6.81 6.13 -21.12
N PHE A 59 -7.97 5.58 -21.51
CA PHE A 59 -9.00 5.07 -20.59
C PHE A 59 -9.53 6.14 -19.62
N ASP A 60 -9.58 7.41 -20.04
CA ASP A 60 -9.96 8.52 -19.17
C ASP A 60 -11.40 8.37 -18.66
N GLY A 61 -11.54 8.26 -17.33
CA GLY A 61 -12.80 8.02 -16.64
C GLY A 61 -13.21 6.55 -16.55
N GLU A 62 -12.52 5.64 -17.23
CA GLU A 62 -12.81 4.19 -17.21
C GLU A 62 -12.00 3.45 -16.12
N ILE A 63 -10.82 3.97 -15.77
CA ILE A 63 -9.94 3.42 -14.74
C ILE A 63 -9.69 4.41 -13.61
N LYS A 64 -9.07 3.95 -12.53
CA LYS A 64 -8.68 4.79 -11.40
C LYS A 64 -7.37 4.32 -10.78
N GLY A 65 -6.47 5.28 -10.64
CA GLY A 65 -5.16 5.22 -9.98
C GLY A 65 -4.20 4.15 -10.52
N PRO A 66 -3.85 4.17 -11.82
CA PRO A 66 -2.72 3.40 -12.36
C PRO A 66 -1.44 3.81 -11.65
N GLU A 67 -1.03 3.03 -10.65
CA GLU A 67 -0.02 3.48 -9.67
C GLU A 67 1.40 3.08 -10.07
N TYR A 68 1.59 1.82 -10.43
CA TYR A 68 2.92 1.29 -10.78
C TYR A 68 2.86 0.53 -12.10
N PHE A 69 4.03 0.38 -12.74
CA PHE A 69 4.17 -0.35 -13.99
C PHE A 69 5.30 -1.35 -13.94
N ASP A 70 5.13 -2.46 -14.64
CA ASP A 70 6.24 -3.29 -15.10
C ASP A 70 5.82 -3.96 -16.40
N SER A 71 6.74 -4.64 -17.05
CA SER A 71 6.44 -5.36 -18.29
C SER A 71 7.01 -6.76 -18.31
N TYR A 72 6.31 -7.64 -19.02
CA TYR A 72 6.79 -8.97 -19.33
C TYR A 72 6.34 -9.35 -20.75
N ASP A 73 7.25 -9.93 -21.54
CA ASP A 73 7.06 -10.26 -22.95
C ASP A 73 6.51 -9.07 -23.79
N GLY A 74 6.99 -7.85 -23.50
CA GLY A 74 6.60 -6.61 -24.20
C GLY A 74 5.20 -6.10 -23.85
N VAL A 75 4.51 -6.71 -22.88
CA VAL A 75 3.18 -6.30 -22.42
C VAL A 75 3.31 -5.47 -21.14
N LEU A 76 2.66 -4.30 -21.10
CA LEU A 76 2.59 -3.45 -19.92
C LEU A 76 1.57 -3.98 -18.91
N TYR A 77 1.94 -4.01 -17.64
CA TYR A 77 1.06 -4.31 -16.51
C TYR A 77 0.97 -3.10 -15.59
N THR A 78 -0.18 -2.87 -14.97
CA THR A 78 -0.38 -1.78 -14.03
C THR A 78 -1.25 -2.18 -12.85
N THR A 79 -0.96 -1.60 -11.69
CA THR A 79 -1.78 -1.69 -10.48
C THR A 79 -2.87 -0.61 -10.50
N LEU A 80 -4.10 -0.97 -10.13
CA LEU A 80 -5.27 -0.07 -10.11
C LEU A 80 -5.94 -0.06 -8.74
N HIS A 81 -6.86 0.86 -8.52
CA HIS A 81 -7.77 0.81 -7.38
C HIS A 81 -8.65 -0.43 -7.41
N LEU A 82 -9.36 -0.68 -6.30
CA LEU A 82 -10.26 -1.82 -6.15
C LEU A 82 -9.55 -3.18 -6.29
N GLY A 83 -8.29 -3.28 -5.85
CA GLY A 83 -7.55 -4.54 -5.81
C GLY A 83 -7.04 -5.04 -7.16
N ALA A 84 -7.24 -4.31 -8.26
CA ALA A 84 -7.02 -4.85 -9.60
C ALA A 84 -5.58 -4.69 -10.09
N VAL A 85 -5.09 -5.71 -10.81
CA VAL A 85 -3.91 -5.63 -11.68
C VAL A 85 -4.34 -5.97 -13.09
N SER A 86 -4.01 -5.09 -14.03
CA SER A 86 -4.44 -5.20 -15.42
C SER A 86 -3.26 -5.13 -16.37
N LYS A 87 -3.39 -5.75 -17.54
CA LYS A 87 -2.41 -5.68 -18.62
C LYS A 87 -2.96 -4.98 -19.85
N LEU A 88 -2.11 -4.24 -20.55
CA LEU A 88 -2.46 -3.55 -21.78
C LEU A 88 -2.32 -4.48 -22.98
N VAL A 89 -3.44 -4.84 -23.61
CA VAL A 89 -3.47 -5.65 -24.84
C VAL A 89 -4.13 -4.84 -25.95
N GLY A 90 -3.34 -4.41 -26.92
CA GLY A 90 -3.79 -3.45 -27.93
C GLY A 90 -4.19 -2.13 -27.27
N ASN A 91 -5.45 -1.73 -27.44
CA ASN A 91 -6.00 -0.52 -26.83
C ASN A 91 -7.01 -0.82 -25.71
N LYS A 92 -6.82 -1.92 -24.96
CA LYS A 92 -7.69 -2.33 -23.86
C LYS A 92 -6.86 -2.77 -22.65
N LEU A 93 -7.34 -2.43 -21.45
CA LEU A 93 -6.85 -3.02 -20.22
C LEU A 93 -7.66 -4.28 -19.91
N VAL A 94 -6.95 -5.40 -19.75
CA VAL A 94 -7.53 -6.69 -19.39
C VAL A 94 -7.11 -7.01 -17.95
N GLU A 95 -8.07 -7.17 -17.06
CA GLU A 95 -7.82 -7.57 -15.67
C GLU A 95 -7.17 -8.95 -15.64
N VAL A 96 -6.08 -9.06 -14.88
CA VAL A 96 -5.29 -10.30 -14.70
C VAL A 96 -5.65 -10.95 -13.38
N VAL A 97 -5.73 -10.14 -12.33
CA VAL A 97 -6.05 -10.58 -10.97
C VAL A 97 -6.69 -9.44 -10.22
N LYS A 98 -7.55 -9.79 -9.26
CA LYS A 98 -8.16 -8.87 -8.31
C LYS A 98 -7.96 -9.39 -6.90
N PHE A 99 -7.31 -8.57 -6.07
CA PHE A 99 -7.09 -8.84 -4.66
C PHE A 99 -8.30 -8.40 -3.82
N GLY A 100 -8.22 -8.69 -2.53
CA GLY A 100 -9.22 -8.28 -1.55
C GLY A 100 -10.55 -9.02 -1.65
N LYS A 101 -11.55 -8.46 -0.97
CA LYS A 101 -12.90 -8.99 -0.84
C LYS A 101 -13.87 -8.12 -1.63
N LYS A 102 -15.08 -8.65 -1.87
CA LYS A 102 -16.18 -7.85 -2.42
C LYS A 102 -16.42 -6.62 -1.54
N CYS A 103 -16.48 -5.46 -2.17
CA CYS A 103 -16.62 -4.16 -1.53
C CYS A 103 -17.56 -3.25 -2.34
N ASP A 104 -18.02 -2.17 -1.73
CA ASP A 104 -19.04 -1.28 -2.31
C ASP A 104 -18.44 -0.17 -3.20
N GLY A 105 -17.15 0.13 -3.08
CA GLY A 105 -16.48 1.17 -3.88
C GLY A 105 -15.12 1.59 -3.31
N LEU A 106 -14.56 2.68 -3.87
CA LEU A 106 -13.21 3.18 -3.54
C LEU A 106 -13.02 3.49 -2.06
N TRP A 107 -14.08 3.93 -1.37
CA TRP A 107 -14.06 4.23 0.07
C TRP A 107 -13.94 3.00 0.97
N GLU A 108 -13.97 1.80 0.41
CA GLU A 108 -13.70 0.54 1.12
C GLU A 108 -12.40 -0.11 0.64
N GLU A 109 -11.40 0.67 0.23
CA GLU A 109 -10.10 0.16 -0.27
C GLU A 109 -9.46 -0.90 0.63
N GLU A 110 -9.59 -0.77 1.96
CA GLU A 110 -9.09 -1.77 2.92
C GLU A 110 -9.75 -3.16 2.74
N LYS A 111 -10.98 -3.18 2.23
CA LYS A 111 -11.69 -4.41 1.86
C LYS A 111 -11.38 -4.81 0.44
N CYS A 112 -11.44 -3.87 -0.50
CA CYS A 112 -11.22 -4.12 -1.92
C CYS A 112 -9.79 -4.57 -2.25
N GLY A 113 -8.82 -4.23 -1.42
CA GLY A 113 -7.41 -4.29 -1.78
C GLY A 113 -6.98 -3.03 -2.54
N ARG A 114 -5.68 -2.76 -2.48
CA ARG A 114 -5.02 -1.67 -3.20
C ARG A 114 -3.59 -2.10 -3.50
N PRO A 115 -3.34 -2.73 -4.66
CA PRO A 115 -2.00 -3.02 -5.11
C PRO A 115 -1.28 -1.70 -5.41
N LEU A 116 -0.10 -1.51 -4.81
CA LEU A 116 0.72 -0.32 -4.97
C LEU A 116 1.89 -0.63 -5.90
N GLY A 117 2.74 -1.60 -5.58
CA GLY A 117 3.88 -2.00 -6.40
C GLY A 117 3.71 -3.36 -7.09
N LEU A 118 4.40 -3.55 -8.21
CA LEU A 118 4.47 -4.84 -8.90
C LEU A 118 5.83 -5.04 -9.58
N LYS A 119 6.32 -6.28 -9.62
CA LYS A 119 7.57 -6.62 -10.31
C LYS A 119 7.56 -8.03 -10.90
N PHE A 120 8.00 -8.17 -12.14
CA PHE A 120 8.30 -9.47 -12.74
C PHE A 120 9.70 -9.92 -12.40
N ASP A 121 9.84 -11.21 -12.12
CA ASP A 121 11.15 -11.86 -12.14
C ASP A 121 11.56 -12.29 -13.56
N LYS A 122 12.80 -12.78 -13.69
CA LYS A 122 13.35 -13.25 -14.97
C LYS A 122 12.62 -14.47 -15.55
N GLN A 123 11.79 -15.15 -14.76
CA GLN A 123 10.99 -16.31 -15.19
C GLN A 123 9.56 -15.94 -15.56
N GLY A 124 9.17 -14.65 -15.47
CA GLY A 124 7.83 -14.18 -15.76
C GLY A 124 6.82 -14.41 -14.66
N ARG A 125 7.27 -14.67 -13.44
CA ARG A 125 6.39 -14.70 -12.26
C ARG A 125 6.22 -13.27 -11.78
N LEU A 126 4.98 -12.86 -11.60
CA LEU A 126 4.63 -11.51 -11.16
C LEU A 126 4.52 -11.48 -9.64
N TYR A 127 5.22 -10.57 -8.99
CA TYR A 127 5.05 -10.25 -7.57
C TYR A 127 4.27 -8.95 -7.45
N VAL A 128 3.27 -8.91 -6.57
CA VAL A 128 2.42 -7.73 -6.35
C VAL A 128 2.35 -7.42 -4.87
N VAL A 129 2.51 -6.15 -4.53
CA VAL A 129 2.41 -5.62 -3.17
C VAL A 129 1.04 -4.98 -3.02
N ASP A 130 0.21 -5.56 -2.17
CA ASP A 130 -1.07 -4.96 -1.75
C ASP A 130 -0.93 -4.31 -0.37
N ALA A 131 -1.35 -3.05 -0.28
CA ALA A 131 -1.26 -2.20 0.91
C ALA A 131 -1.97 -2.79 2.16
N TYR A 132 -2.91 -3.72 1.98
CA TYR A 132 -3.74 -4.27 3.06
C TYR A 132 -3.62 -5.79 3.22
N TYR A 133 -3.21 -6.49 2.16
CA TYR A 133 -3.22 -7.95 2.12
C TYR A 133 -1.84 -8.60 2.04
N GLY A 134 -0.79 -7.81 1.78
CA GLY A 134 0.61 -8.23 1.76
C GLY A 134 1.16 -8.49 0.36
N ILE A 135 2.16 -9.36 0.25
CA ILE A 135 2.84 -9.61 -1.02
C ILE A 135 2.41 -10.95 -1.60
N PHE A 136 2.01 -10.92 -2.86
CA PHE A 136 1.51 -12.05 -3.63
C PHE A 136 2.45 -12.39 -4.77
N LYS A 137 2.53 -13.67 -5.10
CA LYS A 137 3.06 -14.15 -6.37
C LYS A 137 1.91 -14.62 -7.25
N VAL A 138 1.84 -14.11 -8.47
CA VAL A 138 0.73 -14.25 -9.40
C VAL A 138 1.19 -14.98 -10.66
N ASP A 139 0.41 -15.97 -11.08
CA ASP A 139 0.49 -16.54 -12.41
C ASP A 139 -0.41 -15.73 -13.35
N VAL A 140 0.21 -14.93 -14.22
CA VAL A 140 -0.49 -14.03 -15.14
C VAL A 140 -1.29 -14.73 -16.24
N LYS A 141 -1.12 -16.05 -16.43
CA LYS A 141 -1.87 -16.84 -17.41
C LYS A 141 -3.19 -17.34 -16.82
N THR A 142 -3.15 -17.77 -15.57
CA THR A 142 -4.31 -18.37 -14.88
C THR A 142 -5.05 -17.39 -13.98
N GLY A 143 -4.40 -16.29 -13.59
CA GLY A 143 -4.89 -15.36 -12.56
C GLY A 143 -4.78 -15.91 -11.13
N HIS A 144 -4.25 -17.13 -10.97
CA HIS A 144 -4.04 -17.72 -9.65
C HIS A 144 -2.90 -17.00 -8.92
N TYR A 145 -3.04 -16.81 -7.62
CA TYR A 145 -2.02 -16.18 -6.80
C TYR A 145 -1.81 -16.89 -5.47
N GLU A 146 -0.58 -16.83 -4.97
CA GLU A 146 -0.18 -17.32 -3.65
C GLU A 146 0.32 -16.15 -2.80
N LYS A 147 -0.03 -16.12 -1.51
CA LYS A 147 0.51 -15.13 -0.59
C LYS A 147 1.91 -15.57 -0.16
N ILE A 148 2.90 -14.72 -0.39
CA ILE A 148 4.30 -14.95 0.00
C ILE A 148 4.59 -14.28 1.35
N ILE A 149 4.06 -13.07 1.56
CA ILE A 149 4.28 -12.32 2.80
C ILE A 149 2.92 -11.95 3.40
N ASP A 150 2.68 -12.42 4.62
CA ASP A 150 1.53 -12.00 5.43
C ASP A 150 1.91 -10.82 6.33
N ILE A 151 1.32 -9.66 6.05
CA ILE A 151 1.62 -8.43 6.78
C ILE A 151 1.05 -8.40 8.19
N SER A 152 0.18 -9.35 8.58
CA SER A 152 -0.26 -9.48 9.97
C SER A 152 0.84 -10.02 10.90
N VAL A 153 1.90 -10.62 10.34
CA VAL A 153 3.04 -11.15 11.10
C VAL A 153 4.05 -10.03 11.33
N PRO A 154 4.36 -9.69 12.60
CA PRO A 154 5.39 -8.68 12.89
C PRO A 154 6.76 -9.12 12.37
N ILE A 155 7.48 -8.18 11.76
CA ILE A 155 8.87 -8.36 11.36
C ILE A 155 9.69 -7.53 12.32
N GLU A 156 10.54 -8.20 13.10
CA GLU A 156 11.37 -7.57 14.14
C GLU A 156 10.53 -6.72 15.11
N GLY A 157 9.37 -7.24 15.52
CA GLY A 157 8.47 -6.61 16.50
C GLY A 157 7.51 -5.56 15.94
N LYS A 158 7.66 -5.15 14.67
CA LYS A 158 6.78 -4.14 14.04
C LYS A 158 5.96 -4.73 12.89
N VAL A 159 4.65 -4.48 12.90
CA VAL A 159 3.74 -4.84 11.81
C VAL A 159 4.01 -3.94 10.59
N PRO A 160 4.16 -4.48 9.37
CA PRO A 160 4.25 -3.68 8.16
C PRO A 160 2.87 -3.11 7.78
N MET A 161 2.52 -1.95 8.32
CA MET A 161 1.17 -1.35 8.16
C MET A 161 0.89 -0.87 6.73
N LEU A 162 1.91 -0.42 5.99
CA LEU A 162 1.75 0.07 4.62
C LEU A 162 2.88 -0.46 3.72
N PRO A 163 2.81 -1.70 3.24
CA PRO A 163 3.72 -2.19 2.22
C PRO A 163 3.45 -1.46 0.89
N ASN A 164 4.49 -1.12 0.13
CA ASN A 164 4.35 -0.27 -1.06
C ASN A 164 4.99 -0.87 -2.32
N SER A 165 6.31 -0.87 -2.44
CA SER A 165 7.03 -1.29 -3.65
C SER A 165 7.87 -2.54 -3.44
N ILE A 166 8.25 -3.18 -4.53
CA ILE A 166 9.06 -4.40 -4.56
C ILE A 166 10.02 -4.41 -5.76
N ASP A 167 11.20 -4.96 -5.57
CA ASP A 167 12.08 -5.43 -6.65
C ASP A 167 12.57 -6.86 -6.35
N VAL A 168 12.93 -7.59 -7.40
CA VAL A 168 13.24 -9.03 -7.30
C VAL A 168 14.66 -9.28 -7.78
N SER A 169 15.50 -9.86 -6.91
CA SER A 169 16.85 -10.27 -7.28
C SER A 169 16.83 -11.55 -8.13
N SER A 170 17.88 -11.73 -8.92
CA SER A 170 18.17 -12.92 -9.70
C SER A 170 18.19 -14.21 -8.89
N ASN A 171 18.50 -14.16 -7.59
CA ASN A 171 18.45 -15.33 -6.69
C ASN A 171 17.02 -15.63 -6.16
N GLY A 172 16.04 -14.77 -6.47
CA GLY A 172 14.65 -14.87 -6.03
C GLY A 172 14.33 -14.11 -4.74
N ASP A 173 15.32 -13.51 -4.07
CA ASP A 173 15.09 -12.64 -2.93
C ASP A 173 14.25 -11.43 -3.33
N LEU A 174 13.39 -10.99 -2.42
CA LEU A 174 12.52 -9.83 -2.63
C LEU A 174 13.02 -8.67 -1.78
N PHE A 175 13.20 -7.51 -2.38
CA PHE A 175 13.47 -6.26 -1.68
C PHE A 175 12.22 -5.42 -1.74
N TRP A 176 11.64 -5.10 -0.59
CA TRP A 176 10.34 -4.44 -0.54
C TRP A 176 10.29 -3.37 0.55
N THR A 177 9.41 -2.40 0.34
CA THR A 177 9.29 -1.22 1.20
C THR A 177 8.03 -1.30 2.04
N VAL A 178 8.18 -0.84 3.28
CA VAL A 178 7.08 -0.47 4.17
C VAL A 178 7.13 1.05 4.31
N SER A 179 6.18 1.78 3.75
CA SER A 179 6.14 3.25 3.85
C SER A 179 5.90 3.72 5.27
N SER A 180 5.08 2.99 6.03
CA SER A 180 4.73 3.31 7.43
C SER A 180 4.54 2.04 8.24
N SER A 181 5.05 2.05 9.47
CA SER A 181 4.79 0.99 10.46
C SER A 181 3.70 1.37 11.46
N ASP A 182 3.13 2.58 11.36
CA ASP A 182 2.12 3.10 12.28
C ASP A 182 0.72 3.17 11.66
N PHE A 183 0.64 3.46 10.35
CA PHE A 183 -0.63 3.70 9.66
C PHE A 183 -0.73 2.92 8.35
N GLN A 184 -1.94 2.46 8.05
CA GLN A 184 -2.31 1.93 6.73
C GLN A 184 -2.62 3.07 5.74
N LEU A 185 -2.75 2.73 4.45
CA LEU A 185 -2.96 3.71 3.37
C LEU A 185 -4.16 4.66 3.59
N LYS A 186 -5.27 4.15 4.14
CA LYS A 186 -6.46 4.95 4.46
C LYS A 186 -6.19 6.16 5.38
N ASN A 187 -5.14 6.06 6.19
CA ASN A 187 -4.66 7.10 7.09
C ASN A 187 -3.29 7.64 6.65
N GLY A 188 -2.97 7.53 5.36
CA GLY A 188 -1.63 7.81 4.82
C GLY A 188 -1.14 9.23 5.14
N MET A 189 -2.04 10.23 5.19
CA MET A 189 -1.67 11.60 5.57
C MET A 189 -1.07 11.69 6.98
N PHE A 190 -1.50 10.83 7.91
CA PHE A 190 -0.94 10.82 9.26
C PHE A 190 0.53 10.40 9.23
N SER A 191 0.91 9.47 8.35
CA SER A 191 2.32 9.07 8.19
C SER A 191 3.23 10.21 7.71
N MET A 192 2.68 11.23 7.06
CA MET A 192 3.43 12.43 6.67
C MET A 192 3.57 13.47 7.80
N LEU A 193 2.80 13.30 8.89
CA LEU A 193 2.78 14.19 10.05
C LEU A 193 3.38 13.54 11.31
N THR A 194 3.65 12.24 11.31
CA THR A 194 4.30 11.55 12.43
C THR A 194 5.77 11.33 12.17
N ASP A 195 6.47 10.77 13.15
CA ASP A 195 7.88 10.45 12.98
C ASP A 195 8.10 9.36 11.92
N PRO A 196 9.24 9.36 11.22
CA PRO A 196 9.58 8.36 10.22
C PRO A 196 9.60 6.92 10.77
N THR A 197 8.78 6.03 10.19
CA THR A 197 8.76 4.59 10.55
C THR A 197 8.84 3.63 9.35
N GLY A 198 9.27 4.15 8.20
CA GLY A 198 9.46 3.37 6.99
C GLY A 198 10.64 2.40 7.08
N ARG A 199 10.54 1.25 6.39
CA ARG A 199 11.52 0.16 6.47
C ARG A 199 11.78 -0.53 5.13
N LEU A 200 13.06 -0.67 4.76
CA LEU A 200 13.48 -1.56 3.67
C LEU A 200 13.65 -2.98 4.23
N ILE A 201 12.99 -3.95 3.60
CA ILE A 201 13.00 -5.35 4.03
C ILE A 201 13.49 -6.23 2.89
N ARG A 202 14.37 -7.18 3.23
CA ARG A 202 14.73 -8.31 2.36
C ARG A 202 13.99 -9.55 2.80
N TYR A 203 13.20 -10.13 1.90
CA TYR A 203 12.70 -11.49 2.02
C TYR A 203 13.70 -12.44 1.38
N ASP A 204 14.30 -13.29 2.20
CA ASP A 204 15.23 -14.33 1.78
C ASP A 204 14.45 -15.53 1.22
N ALA A 205 14.54 -15.78 -0.08
CA ALA A 205 13.73 -16.80 -0.74
C ALA A 205 14.13 -18.23 -0.34
N ALA A 206 15.38 -18.44 0.07
CA ALA A 206 15.88 -19.75 0.49
C ALA A 206 15.38 -20.13 1.88
N THR A 207 15.41 -19.19 2.82
CA THR A 207 15.02 -19.42 4.22
C THR A 207 13.57 -19.03 4.53
N LYS A 208 12.92 -18.30 3.61
CA LYS A 208 11.57 -17.74 3.74
C LYS A 208 11.43 -16.80 4.94
N ARG A 209 12.44 -15.97 5.18
CA ARG A 209 12.49 -15.04 6.31
C ARG A 209 12.65 -13.60 5.84
N ASN A 210 11.98 -12.69 6.54
CA ASN A 210 12.18 -11.26 6.38
C ASN A 210 13.29 -10.77 7.31
N VAL A 211 14.14 -9.88 6.79
CA VAL A 211 15.19 -9.18 7.53
C VAL A 211 15.07 -7.69 7.22
N VAL A 212 15.06 -6.85 8.26
CA VAL A 212 15.07 -5.40 8.09
C VAL A 212 16.49 -4.96 7.72
N LEU A 213 16.61 -4.25 6.59
CA LEU A 213 17.89 -3.70 6.12
C LEU A 213 18.08 -2.25 6.54
N LEU A 214 17.00 -1.47 6.51
CA LEU A 214 16.96 -0.09 6.96
C LEU A 214 15.62 0.18 7.67
N GLU A 215 15.64 1.10 8.63
CA GLU A 215 14.48 1.52 9.40
C GLU A 215 14.47 3.03 9.67
N ASN A 216 13.33 3.53 10.16
CA ASN A 216 13.10 4.93 10.50
C ASN A 216 13.32 5.89 9.33
N LEU A 217 12.95 5.45 8.12
CA LEU A 217 12.94 6.26 6.91
C LEU A 217 11.58 6.94 6.72
N GLY A 218 11.57 8.17 6.20
CA GLY A 218 10.39 9.00 6.02
C GLY A 218 9.56 8.60 4.80
N PHE A 219 8.51 7.82 5.02
CA PHE A 219 7.53 7.42 4.01
C PHE A 219 8.20 6.88 2.73
N ILE A 220 8.82 5.71 2.81
CA ILE A 220 9.51 5.13 1.66
C ILE A 220 8.52 4.53 0.66
N ASN A 221 8.67 4.87 -0.61
CA ASN A 221 7.81 4.35 -1.68
C ASN A 221 8.60 3.40 -2.57
N GLY A 222 9.30 3.92 -3.57
CA GLY A 222 10.01 3.14 -4.57
C GLY A 222 11.23 2.37 -4.07
N VAL A 223 11.50 1.22 -4.68
CA VAL A 223 12.72 0.41 -4.49
C VAL A 223 13.22 -0.11 -5.83
N LYS A 224 14.54 -0.09 -6.03
CA LYS A 224 15.15 -0.59 -7.26
C LYS A 224 16.55 -1.16 -7.02
N LEU A 225 16.77 -2.40 -7.43
CA LEU A 225 18.10 -3.02 -7.49
C LEU A 225 18.90 -2.44 -8.66
N SER A 226 20.21 -2.30 -8.46
CA SER A 226 21.15 -2.07 -9.57
C SER A 226 21.19 -3.29 -10.50
N ASP A 227 21.57 -3.09 -11.76
CA ASP A 227 21.59 -4.16 -12.76
C ASP A 227 22.53 -5.33 -12.38
N ASP A 228 23.61 -5.03 -11.66
CA ASP A 228 24.58 -6.00 -11.14
C ASP A 228 24.26 -6.50 -9.71
N GLU A 229 23.15 -6.02 -9.14
CA GLU A 229 22.69 -6.29 -7.78
C GLU A 229 23.77 -6.02 -6.72
N SER A 230 24.64 -5.02 -6.95
CA SER A 230 25.64 -4.56 -5.98
C SER A 230 25.04 -3.62 -4.93
N PHE A 231 23.95 -2.93 -5.24
CA PHE A 231 23.21 -2.08 -4.31
C PHE A 231 21.71 -2.07 -4.62
N VAL A 232 20.93 -1.58 -3.66
CA VAL A 232 19.51 -1.27 -3.81
C VAL A 232 19.27 0.20 -3.47
N LEU A 233 18.47 0.88 -4.29
CA LEU A 233 17.99 2.24 -4.07
C LEU A 233 16.61 2.21 -3.43
N VAL A 234 16.39 3.11 -2.47
CA VAL A 234 15.10 3.33 -1.81
C VAL A 234 14.75 4.80 -1.89
N VAL A 235 13.55 5.10 -2.37
CA VAL A 235 13.02 6.46 -2.46
C VAL A 235 12.33 6.82 -1.15
N GLU A 236 12.78 7.90 -0.52
CA GLU A 236 12.24 8.44 0.73
C GLU A 236 11.47 9.72 0.46
N SER A 237 10.14 9.57 0.35
CA SER A 237 9.25 10.59 -0.18
C SER A 237 9.10 11.78 0.76
N LEU A 238 8.94 11.54 2.06
CA LEU A 238 8.72 12.61 3.04
C LEU A 238 9.93 13.56 3.11
N THR A 239 11.15 13.04 3.03
CA THR A 239 12.38 13.83 3.15
C THR A 239 13.04 14.14 1.81
N SER A 240 12.34 13.95 0.69
CA SER A 240 12.80 14.29 -0.67
C SER A 240 14.22 13.80 -1.00
N ARG A 241 14.51 12.52 -0.73
CA ARG A 241 15.84 11.94 -0.98
C ARG A 241 15.78 10.48 -1.44
N ILE A 242 16.89 9.98 -1.94
CA ILE A 242 17.08 8.56 -2.28
C ILE A 242 18.26 8.04 -1.47
N VAL A 243 18.08 6.86 -0.88
CA VAL A 243 19.09 6.17 -0.09
C VAL A 243 19.62 4.98 -0.89
N LYS A 244 20.94 4.81 -0.92
CA LYS A 244 21.60 3.64 -1.48
C LYS A 244 22.03 2.71 -0.34
N TYR A 245 21.60 1.45 -0.41
CA TYR A 245 22.04 0.39 0.48
C TYR A 245 22.94 -0.60 -0.27
N HIS A 246 24.16 -0.80 0.22
CA HIS A 246 25.17 -1.64 -0.42
C HIS A 246 24.91 -3.11 -0.10
N LEU A 247 24.70 -3.93 -1.13
CA LEU A 247 24.49 -5.37 -1.02
C LEU A 247 25.78 -6.17 -1.15
N LYS A 248 26.75 -5.66 -1.91
CA LYS A 248 28.03 -6.32 -2.21
C LYS A 248 29.20 -5.35 -2.00
N GLY A 249 30.41 -5.91 -2.01
CA GLY A 249 31.66 -5.16 -1.94
C GLY A 249 32.03 -4.71 -0.52
N PRO A 250 33.06 -3.84 -0.37
CA PRO A 250 33.61 -3.46 0.93
C PRO A 250 32.63 -2.70 1.84
N LYS A 251 31.60 -2.08 1.26
CA LYS A 251 30.55 -1.33 1.96
C LYS A 251 29.29 -2.17 2.25
N ALA A 252 29.29 -3.47 1.93
CA ALA A 252 28.10 -4.32 2.09
C ALA A 252 27.49 -4.21 3.50
N GLY A 253 26.18 -4.03 3.58
CA GLY A 253 25.45 -3.83 4.84
C GLY A 253 25.34 -2.37 5.30
N SER A 254 26.03 -1.44 4.65
CA SER A 254 25.94 -0.01 4.94
C SER A 254 25.04 0.74 3.95
N SER A 255 24.60 1.93 4.34
CA SER A 255 23.86 2.85 3.48
C SER A 255 24.51 4.22 3.38
N GLU A 256 24.24 4.91 2.28
CA GLU A 256 24.61 6.31 2.07
C GLU A 256 23.49 7.06 1.35
N ILE A 257 23.45 8.38 1.52
CA ILE A 257 22.52 9.22 0.76
C ILE A 257 22.99 9.26 -0.69
N PHE A 258 22.11 8.84 -1.61
CA PHE A 258 22.40 8.78 -3.03
C PHE A 258 22.19 10.12 -3.71
N ILE A 259 21.04 10.74 -3.42
CA ILE A 259 20.69 12.10 -3.78
C ILE A 259 19.80 12.66 -2.67
N GLU A 260 19.96 13.93 -2.35
CA GLU A 260 19.22 14.63 -1.29
C GLU A 260 18.64 15.93 -1.83
N SER A 261 17.65 16.49 -1.14
CA SER A 261 17.06 17.79 -1.48
C SER A 261 16.49 17.80 -2.90
N LEU A 262 15.80 16.75 -3.31
CA LEU A 262 15.08 16.73 -4.59
C LEU A 262 14.04 17.87 -4.63
N PRO A 263 13.77 18.46 -5.82
CA PRO A 263 12.84 19.58 -5.99
C PRO A 263 11.37 19.14 -5.98
N GLY A 264 11.00 18.30 -5.01
CA GLY A 264 9.69 17.68 -4.91
C GLY A 264 9.67 16.40 -4.09
N ILE A 265 8.49 15.80 -3.96
CA ILE A 265 8.26 14.49 -3.34
C ILE A 265 8.52 13.40 -4.39
N PRO A 266 9.62 12.65 -4.31
CA PRO A 266 9.86 11.53 -5.20
C PRO A 266 8.96 10.34 -4.82
N ASP A 267 8.62 9.50 -5.80
CA ASP A 267 7.76 8.34 -5.57
C ASP A 267 8.35 7.05 -6.14
N ASN A 268 7.85 6.53 -7.27
CA ASN A 268 8.39 5.30 -7.85
C ASN A 268 9.70 5.54 -8.61
N ILE A 269 10.54 4.50 -8.61
CA ILE A 269 11.81 4.43 -9.32
C ILE A 269 11.79 3.26 -10.30
N HIS A 270 12.16 3.52 -11.55
CA HIS A 270 12.24 2.53 -12.62
C HIS A 270 13.63 2.51 -13.25
N SER A 271 13.98 1.41 -13.92
CA SER A 271 15.15 1.41 -14.81
C SER A 271 14.79 2.09 -16.13
N ASP A 272 15.74 2.80 -16.73
CA ASP A 272 15.63 3.30 -18.09
C ASP A 272 16.02 2.24 -19.15
N GLY A 273 16.48 1.06 -18.72
CA GLY A 273 16.97 -0.02 -19.58
C GLY A 273 18.42 0.14 -20.04
N GLN A 274 19.12 1.20 -19.64
CA GLN A 274 20.51 1.52 -19.99
C GLN A 274 21.39 1.75 -18.75
N GLY A 275 21.00 1.17 -17.62
CA GLY A 275 21.70 1.28 -16.34
C GLY A 275 21.44 2.58 -15.57
N ASN A 276 20.52 3.44 -16.02
CA ASN A 276 20.10 4.62 -15.26
C ASN A 276 18.69 4.42 -14.68
N PHE A 277 18.27 5.39 -13.87
CA PHE A 277 17.03 5.35 -13.13
C PHE A 277 16.11 6.50 -13.52
N LEU A 278 14.82 6.23 -13.60
CA LEU A 278 13.76 7.22 -13.77
C LEU A 278 13.01 7.37 -12.44
N VAL A 279 12.91 8.59 -11.94
CA VAL A 279 12.24 8.91 -10.67
C VAL A 279 11.21 10.00 -10.90
N SER A 280 9.95 9.71 -10.59
CA SER A 280 8.86 10.67 -10.74
C SER A 280 8.72 11.53 -9.48
N LEU A 281 8.49 12.83 -9.66
CA LEU A 281 8.15 13.76 -8.58
C LEU A 281 6.63 13.97 -8.58
N CYS A 282 5.94 13.44 -7.57
CA CYS A 282 4.48 13.55 -7.45
C CYS A 282 4.02 14.97 -7.13
N VAL A 283 4.83 15.69 -6.36
CA VAL A 283 4.57 17.06 -5.94
C VAL A 283 5.86 17.81 -6.15
N LEU A 284 5.80 18.94 -6.85
CA LEU A 284 6.97 19.81 -7.01
C LEU A 284 7.12 20.69 -5.77
N ALA A 285 8.35 21.07 -5.48
CA ALA A 285 8.65 21.96 -4.37
C ALA A 285 9.82 22.87 -4.73
N ASP A 286 9.69 24.14 -4.36
CA ASP A 286 10.73 25.14 -4.44
C ASP A 286 10.72 26.03 -3.18
N GLU A 287 11.57 27.06 -3.17
CA GLU A 287 11.67 27.97 -2.02
C GLU A 287 10.40 28.80 -1.79
N GLU A 288 9.62 29.06 -2.86
CA GLU A 288 8.38 29.86 -2.80
C GLU A 288 7.16 28.98 -2.49
N HIS A 289 7.21 27.69 -2.86
CA HIS A 289 6.15 26.70 -2.71
C HIS A 289 6.65 25.49 -1.90
N PRO A 290 6.90 25.65 -0.59
CA PRO A 290 7.37 24.55 0.25
C PRO A 290 6.28 23.52 0.53
N ILE A 291 6.67 22.26 0.65
CA ILE A 291 5.77 21.18 1.06
C ILE A 291 5.40 21.35 2.53
N ILE A 292 4.11 21.54 2.81
CA ILE A 292 3.61 21.81 4.16
C ILE A 292 4.00 20.74 5.18
N PHE A 293 4.00 19.46 4.79
CA PHE A 293 4.42 18.35 5.66
C PHE A 293 5.89 18.47 6.07
N GLN A 294 6.75 18.94 5.16
CA GLN A 294 8.16 19.14 5.44
C GLN A 294 8.39 20.36 6.34
N SER A 295 7.67 21.46 6.12
CA SER A 295 7.73 22.65 6.98
C SER A 295 7.28 22.36 8.42
N LEU A 296 6.39 21.38 8.63
CA LEU A 296 5.92 20.99 9.94
C LEU A 296 6.85 20.01 10.68
N ALA A 297 7.82 19.38 10.00
CA ALA A 297 8.75 18.42 10.59
C ALA A 297 9.40 18.86 11.92
N PRO A 298 9.98 20.08 12.04
CA PRO A 298 10.60 20.54 13.28
C PRO A 298 9.58 20.86 14.40
N HIS A 299 8.29 20.95 14.08
CA HIS A 299 7.24 21.39 15.00
C HIS A 299 6.41 20.21 15.56
N SER A 300 7.03 19.38 16.39
CA SER A 300 6.42 18.16 16.96
C SER A 300 5.06 18.40 17.63
N ASN A 301 4.92 19.46 18.44
CA ASN A 301 3.65 19.78 19.12
C ASN A 301 2.54 20.20 18.14
N ILE A 302 2.89 20.90 17.05
CA ILE A 302 1.92 21.30 16.02
C ILE A 302 1.47 20.06 15.25
N ARG A 303 2.42 19.21 14.81
CA ARG A 303 2.11 17.92 14.18
C ARG A 303 1.19 17.06 15.06
N LYS A 304 1.54 16.92 16.34
CA LYS A 304 0.75 16.21 17.34
C LYS A 304 -0.66 16.77 17.49
N LEU A 305 -0.80 18.10 17.58
CA LEU A 305 -2.09 18.77 17.64
C LEU A 305 -2.93 18.46 16.39
N ILE A 306 -2.37 18.60 15.19
CA ILE A 306 -3.07 18.35 13.92
C ILE A 306 -3.57 16.90 13.86
N VAL A 307 -2.68 15.92 14.07
CA VAL A 307 -3.05 14.51 13.98
C VAL A 307 -4.12 14.14 15.01
N ARG A 308 -4.00 14.63 16.25
CA ARG A 308 -5.01 14.39 17.30
C ARG A 308 -6.34 15.08 17.01
N ALA A 309 -6.31 16.31 16.52
CA ALA A 309 -7.53 17.04 16.16
C ALA A 309 -8.29 16.32 15.04
N ILE A 310 -7.59 15.86 13.99
CA ILE A 310 -8.21 15.09 12.91
C ILE A 310 -8.75 13.75 13.43
N THR A 311 -8.00 13.06 14.29
CA THR A 311 -8.43 11.78 14.90
C THR A 311 -9.69 11.96 15.76
N LEU A 312 -9.76 13.03 16.55
CA LEU A 312 -10.94 13.34 17.37
C LEU A 312 -12.13 13.77 16.51
N PHE A 313 -11.89 14.49 15.42
CA PHE A 313 -12.94 14.84 14.45
C PHE A 313 -13.51 13.61 13.74
N GLU A 314 -12.68 12.61 13.46
CA GLU A 314 -13.09 11.35 12.84
C GLU A 314 -13.90 10.44 13.79
N ALA A 315 -13.62 10.49 15.10
CA ALA A 315 -14.15 9.55 16.09
C ALA A 315 -15.69 9.44 16.14
N PRO A 316 -16.49 10.52 16.09
CA PRO A 316 -17.94 10.44 16.03
C PRO A 316 -18.45 9.69 14.79
N PHE A 317 -17.79 9.86 13.64
CA PHE A 317 -18.17 9.16 12.40
C PHE A 317 -17.85 7.67 12.49
N LYS A 318 -16.68 7.31 13.06
CA LYS A 318 -16.33 5.91 13.35
C LYS A 318 -17.34 5.26 14.30
N LEU A 319 -17.73 5.95 15.36
CA LEU A 319 -18.76 5.47 16.28
C LEU A 319 -20.10 5.29 15.56
N LEU A 320 -20.51 6.27 14.75
CA LEU A 320 -21.74 6.18 13.95
C LEU A 320 -21.70 4.98 12.99
N GLU A 321 -20.57 4.73 12.32
CA GLU A 321 -20.42 3.57 11.44
C GLU A 321 -20.46 2.24 12.20
N GLN A 322 -19.93 2.18 13.42
CA GLN A 322 -19.99 0.97 14.25
C GLN A 322 -21.42 0.66 14.73
N VAL A 323 -22.19 1.69 15.07
CA VAL A 323 -23.56 1.54 15.60
C VAL A 323 -24.59 1.41 14.49
N TYR A 324 -24.40 2.16 13.40
CA TYR A 324 -25.29 2.20 12.24
C TYR A 324 -24.48 2.30 10.93
N PRO A 325 -23.95 1.15 10.45
CA PRO A 325 -23.15 1.11 9.24
C PRO A 325 -23.91 1.70 8.05
N ASN A 326 -23.37 2.74 7.43
CA ASN A 326 -24.02 3.41 6.32
C ASN A 326 -23.03 3.96 5.29
N HIS A 327 -23.51 4.12 4.07
CA HIS A 327 -22.68 4.53 2.94
C HIS A 327 -21.98 5.89 3.14
N TYR A 328 -22.66 6.86 3.78
CA TYR A 328 -22.13 8.21 3.94
C TYR A 328 -21.03 8.27 5.00
N SER A 329 -21.22 7.59 6.14
CA SER A 329 -20.21 7.51 7.20
C SER A 329 -18.91 6.89 6.68
N LYS A 330 -18.97 5.79 5.92
CA LYS A 330 -17.78 5.18 5.30
C LYS A 330 -17.02 6.17 4.40
N ARG A 331 -17.72 6.92 3.56
CA ARG A 331 -17.11 7.91 2.66
C ARG A 331 -16.48 9.08 3.41
N ILE A 332 -17.12 9.56 4.47
CA ILE A 332 -16.58 10.62 5.33
C ILE A 332 -15.31 10.11 6.01
N ILE A 333 -15.36 8.93 6.64
CA ILE A 333 -14.20 8.30 7.29
C ILE A 333 -13.06 8.13 6.30
N HIS A 334 -13.33 7.56 5.13
CA HIS A 334 -12.29 7.38 4.09
C HIS A 334 -11.72 8.70 3.59
N SER A 335 -12.48 9.80 3.60
CA SER A 335 -11.95 11.11 3.21
C SER A 335 -11.05 11.69 4.31
N ILE A 336 -11.31 11.42 5.58
CA ILE A 336 -10.54 11.99 6.69
C ILE A 336 -9.19 11.28 6.80
N GLY A 337 -8.10 11.99 6.45
CA GLY A 337 -6.72 11.49 6.58
C GLY A 337 -6.20 10.68 5.38
N HIS A 338 -6.98 10.59 4.30
CA HIS A 338 -6.57 9.92 3.05
C HIS A 338 -6.01 10.90 2.02
N PHE A 339 -4.96 10.49 1.29
CA PHE A 339 -4.24 11.33 0.34
C PHE A 339 -5.10 11.89 -0.80
N GLU A 340 -6.19 11.20 -1.18
CA GLU A 340 -7.09 11.70 -2.23
C GLU A 340 -7.73 13.05 -1.88
N THR A 341 -7.85 13.38 -0.59
CA THR A 341 -8.39 14.68 -0.18
C THR A 341 -7.40 15.83 -0.34
N SER A 342 -6.10 15.53 -0.34
CA SER A 342 -5.03 16.49 -0.65
C SER A 342 -4.69 16.56 -2.13
N ALA A 343 -5.22 15.67 -2.98
CA ALA A 343 -4.84 15.58 -4.39
C ALA A 343 -5.10 16.86 -5.20
N GLY A 344 -6.12 17.64 -4.84
CA GLY A 344 -6.44 18.93 -5.48
C GLY A 344 -5.57 20.10 -5.02
N LEU A 345 -4.64 19.89 -4.08
CA LEU A 345 -3.71 20.89 -3.58
C LEU A 345 -2.33 20.81 -4.26
N PHE A 346 -2.12 19.84 -5.14
CA PHE A 346 -0.84 19.65 -5.84
C PHE A 346 -0.80 20.50 -7.12
N ASP A 347 0.35 21.12 -7.38
CA ASP A 347 0.58 21.92 -8.60
C ASP A 347 0.43 21.09 -9.87
N GLU A 348 0.06 21.76 -10.97
CA GLU A 348 -0.15 21.13 -12.29
C GLU A 348 1.16 20.72 -12.99
N GLY A 349 2.31 21.09 -12.45
CA GLY A 349 3.62 20.74 -13.02
C GLY A 349 4.00 19.29 -12.74
N VAL A 350 4.57 18.62 -13.75
CA VAL A 350 5.10 17.25 -13.62
C VAL A 350 6.57 17.22 -13.98
N VAL A 351 7.39 16.58 -13.14
CA VAL A 351 8.81 16.35 -13.41
C VAL A 351 9.15 14.88 -13.22
N VAL A 352 9.89 14.33 -14.18
CA VAL A 352 10.55 13.03 -14.08
C VAL A 352 12.05 13.25 -14.23
N LEU A 353 12.81 12.77 -13.26
CA LEU A 353 14.26 12.86 -13.24
C LEU A 353 14.86 11.58 -13.81
N ARG A 354 15.87 11.71 -14.67
CA ARG A 354 16.73 10.60 -15.08
C ARG A 354 18.08 10.72 -14.38
N ILE A 355 18.46 9.69 -13.64
CA ILE A 355 19.59 9.70 -12.69
C ILE A 355 20.54 8.54 -13.01
N ASP A 356 21.83 8.82 -13.12
CA ASP A 356 22.84 7.78 -13.36
C ASP A 356 23.18 7.00 -12.06
N PRO A 357 23.93 5.87 -12.13
CA PRO A 357 24.34 5.09 -10.95
C PRO A 357 25.21 5.82 -9.92
N THR A 358 25.72 7.00 -10.25
CA THR A 358 26.52 7.83 -9.34
C THR A 358 25.68 8.81 -8.53
N GLY A 359 24.40 8.99 -8.89
CA GLY A 359 23.47 9.90 -8.22
C GLY A 359 23.37 11.25 -8.92
N LYS A 360 23.95 11.39 -10.13
CA LYS A 360 23.87 12.62 -10.91
C LYS A 360 22.60 12.61 -11.75
N VAL A 361 21.84 13.70 -11.69
CA VAL A 361 20.73 13.96 -12.62
C VAL A 361 21.31 14.25 -13.99
N ILE A 362 21.01 13.39 -14.96
CA ILE A 362 21.52 13.47 -16.34
C ILE A 362 20.49 14.02 -17.33
N ASP A 363 19.20 13.91 -17.00
CA ASP A 363 18.12 14.52 -17.79
C ASP A 363 16.93 14.85 -16.88
N VAL A 364 16.15 15.85 -17.29
CA VAL A 364 14.92 16.27 -16.62
C VAL A 364 13.82 16.36 -17.66
N LEU A 365 12.73 15.64 -17.45
CA LEU A 365 11.57 15.67 -18.32
C LEU A 365 10.47 16.44 -17.60
N ASP A 366 10.01 17.55 -18.18
CA ASP A 366 8.94 18.34 -17.58
C ASP A 366 7.68 18.40 -18.45
N GLY A 367 6.55 18.53 -17.76
CA GLY A 367 5.23 18.75 -18.34
C GLY A 367 4.61 20.00 -17.73
N THR A 368 4.23 20.94 -18.59
CA THR A 368 3.73 22.28 -18.23
C THR A 368 2.43 22.64 -18.95
N ASP A 369 1.89 21.74 -19.78
CA ASP A 369 0.65 21.96 -20.54
C ASP A 369 -0.65 21.69 -19.76
N GLY A 370 -0.54 21.41 -18.46
CA GLY A 370 -1.67 21.13 -17.55
C GLY A 370 -2.40 19.82 -17.84
N LYS A 371 -1.93 18.99 -18.77
CA LYS A 371 -2.59 17.71 -19.08
C LYS A 371 -2.29 16.64 -18.04
N LEU A 372 -1.10 16.68 -17.46
CA LEU A 372 -0.62 15.72 -16.48
C LEU A 372 -0.63 16.36 -15.10
N SER A 373 -0.86 15.54 -14.07
CA SER A 373 -0.72 15.96 -12.68
C SER A 373 -0.39 14.76 -11.81
N ALA A 374 0.35 15.02 -10.73
CA ALA A 374 0.69 14.06 -9.69
C ALA A 374 1.17 12.69 -10.20
N ILE A 375 2.13 12.69 -11.14
CA ILE A 375 2.69 11.46 -11.70
C ILE A 375 3.61 10.79 -10.68
N SER A 376 3.28 9.55 -10.33
CA SER A 376 4.04 8.71 -9.40
C SER A 376 4.96 7.73 -10.09
N SER A 377 4.74 7.45 -11.38
CA SER A 377 5.44 6.38 -12.09
C SER A 377 5.66 6.73 -13.56
N ALA A 378 6.90 6.60 -14.02
CA ALA A 378 7.30 6.80 -15.41
C ALA A 378 8.07 5.57 -15.92
N PHE A 379 7.48 4.84 -16.86
CA PHE A 379 7.97 3.55 -17.32
C PHE A 379 8.13 3.50 -18.85
N PRO A 380 9.36 3.37 -19.38
CA PRO A 380 9.60 3.27 -20.81
C PRO A 380 9.26 1.87 -21.32
N LEU A 381 8.45 1.77 -22.38
CA LEU A 381 8.16 0.51 -23.05
C LEU A 381 7.82 0.73 -24.53
N GLY A 382 8.57 0.06 -25.41
CA GLY A 382 8.32 0.13 -26.85
C GLY A 382 8.55 1.52 -27.44
N ASP A 383 7.50 2.13 -28.00
CA ASP A 383 7.54 3.49 -28.59
C ASP A 383 7.13 4.60 -27.62
N TYR A 384 6.82 4.28 -26.35
CA TYR A 384 6.21 5.22 -25.43
C TYR A 384 6.87 5.24 -24.05
N LEU A 385 6.81 6.40 -23.40
CA LEU A 385 6.96 6.55 -21.96
C LEU A 385 5.56 6.55 -21.35
N TYR A 386 5.26 5.54 -20.55
CA TYR A 386 3.98 5.42 -19.83
C TYR A 386 4.05 6.14 -18.48
N LEU A 387 3.00 6.87 -18.15
CA LEU A 387 2.92 7.75 -16.98
C LEU A 387 1.67 7.37 -16.16
N GLY A 388 1.89 7.17 -14.86
CA GLY A 388 0.92 6.68 -13.90
C GLY A 388 0.83 7.59 -12.69
N SER A 389 -0.30 7.52 -11.99
CA SER A 389 -0.60 8.28 -10.79
C SER A 389 -1.62 7.51 -9.95
N PRO A 390 -1.54 7.52 -8.61
CA PRO A 390 -2.53 6.88 -7.76
C PRO A 390 -3.86 7.65 -7.75
N PHE A 391 -3.86 8.89 -8.24
CA PHE A 391 -4.99 9.81 -8.18
C PHE A 391 -5.73 9.93 -9.52
N ASN A 392 -5.05 9.73 -10.64
CA ASN A 392 -5.63 9.97 -11.96
C ASN A 392 -6.67 8.92 -12.36
N LYS A 393 -7.60 9.33 -13.23
CA LYS A 393 -8.63 8.45 -13.83
C LYS A 393 -8.24 7.97 -15.24
N TYR A 394 -6.99 8.16 -15.59
CA TYR A 394 -6.42 7.85 -16.89
C TYR A 394 -5.01 7.30 -16.70
N LEU A 395 -4.56 6.53 -17.68
CA LEU A 395 -3.16 6.20 -17.87
C LEU A 395 -2.64 7.12 -18.97
N ALA A 396 -1.48 7.75 -18.80
CA ALA A 396 -0.94 8.65 -19.81
C ALA A 396 0.25 8.03 -20.55
N ARG A 397 0.46 8.44 -21.80
CA ARG A 397 1.70 8.12 -22.53
C ARG A 397 2.18 9.26 -23.40
N VAL A 398 3.50 9.33 -23.57
CA VAL A 398 4.18 10.28 -24.46
C VAL A 398 5.09 9.50 -25.41
N PRO A 399 5.23 9.88 -26.69
CA PRO A 399 6.19 9.25 -27.58
C PRO A 399 7.62 9.27 -27.01
N LEU A 400 8.27 8.11 -26.99
CA LEU A 400 9.61 7.99 -26.42
C LEU A 400 10.64 8.79 -27.21
N ASP A 401 10.46 8.97 -28.53
CA ASP A 401 11.32 9.83 -29.35
C ASP A 401 11.29 11.30 -28.89
N THR A 402 10.18 11.76 -28.30
CA THR A 402 10.04 13.12 -27.75
C THR A 402 10.62 13.19 -26.34
N ALA A 403 10.27 12.22 -25.49
CA ALA A 403 10.66 12.22 -24.09
C ALA A 403 12.14 11.86 -23.86
N LEU A 404 12.62 10.80 -24.49
CA LEU A 404 13.94 10.17 -24.29
C LEU A 404 14.49 9.63 -25.65
N PRO A 405 14.93 10.52 -26.57
CA PRO A 405 15.33 10.13 -27.92
C PRO A 405 16.55 9.20 -27.98
N ASP A 406 17.44 9.27 -26.99
CA ASP A 406 18.60 8.39 -26.88
C ASP A 406 18.21 6.95 -26.50
N LEU A 407 17.26 6.79 -25.57
CA LEU A 407 16.70 5.48 -25.23
C LEU A 407 15.99 4.83 -26.41
N LYS A 408 15.27 5.62 -27.21
CA LYS A 408 14.57 5.05 -28.36
C LYS A 408 15.52 4.48 -29.40
N LYS A 409 16.70 5.09 -29.57
CA LYS A 409 17.78 4.55 -30.41
C LYS A 409 18.33 3.24 -29.83
N ALA A 410 18.54 3.19 -28.52
CA ALA A 410 19.03 1.98 -27.84
C ALA A 410 18.05 0.79 -28.02
N PHE A 411 16.75 1.00 -27.79
CA PHE A 411 15.72 -0.04 -27.99
C PHE A 411 15.56 -0.50 -29.44
N LYS A 412 15.92 0.34 -30.43
CA LYS A 412 15.96 -0.06 -31.85
C LYS A 412 17.21 -0.88 -32.18
N SER A 413 18.31 -0.69 -31.45
CA SER A 413 19.58 -1.38 -31.68
C SER A 413 19.69 -2.75 -30.99
N GLU A 414 18.88 -3.02 -29.96
CA GLU A 414 18.75 -4.36 -29.39
C GLU A 414 17.90 -5.25 -30.30
N PRO A 415 18.41 -6.40 -30.78
CA PRO A 415 17.61 -7.31 -31.58
C PRO A 415 16.45 -7.84 -30.73
N GLN A 416 15.23 -7.44 -31.07
CA GLN A 416 14.03 -8.07 -30.54
C GLN A 416 14.04 -9.55 -30.94
N VAL A 417 14.42 -10.42 -30.00
CA VAL A 417 14.17 -11.86 -30.11
C VAL A 417 12.67 -12.05 -29.93
N VAL A 418 11.91 -11.75 -30.99
CA VAL A 418 10.53 -12.19 -31.11
C VAL A 418 10.60 -13.71 -31.22
N LYS A 419 10.45 -14.40 -30.10
CA LYS A 419 10.04 -15.81 -30.14
C LYS A 419 8.65 -15.81 -30.77
N GLN A 420 8.60 -16.07 -32.07
CA GLN A 420 7.37 -16.32 -32.78
C GLN A 420 6.59 -17.37 -31.99
N ILE A 421 5.43 -16.98 -31.48
CA ILE A 421 4.44 -17.92 -30.97
C ILE A 421 4.06 -18.79 -32.18
N PRO A 422 4.32 -20.10 -32.17
CA PRO A 422 3.87 -20.94 -33.26
C PRO A 422 2.35 -20.94 -33.25
N THR A 423 1.77 -20.49 -34.36
CA THR A 423 0.34 -20.63 -34.63
C THR A 423 -0.03 -22.11 -34.45
N PRO A 424 -1.04 -22.47 -33.64
CA PRO A 424 -1.47 -23.85 -33.56
C PRO A 424 -2.00 -24.25 -34.94
N LYS A 425 -1.29 -25.17 -35.62
CA LYS A 425 -1.87 -25.91 -36.73
C LYS A 425 -3.00 -26.74 -36.15
N ILE A 426 -4.23 -26.42 -36.54
CA ILE A 426 -5.38 -27.30 -36.34
C ILE A 426 -5.13 -28.52 -37.23
N GLU A 427 -4.69 -29.62 -36.61
CA GLU A 427 -4.82 -30.94 -37.23
C GLU A 427 -6.30 -31.33 -37.16
N GLU A 428 -6.95 -31.39 -38.32
CA GLU A 428 -8.28 -31.96 -38.49
C GLU A 428 -8.25 -33.44 -38.07
N GLN A 429 -8.95 -33.78 -36.98
CA GLN A 429 -9.31 -35.18 -36.72
C GLN A 429 -10.44 -35.61 -37.67
N PRO A 430 -10.40 -36.83 -38.23
CA PRO A 430 -11.40 -37.28 -39.19
C PRO A 430 -12.77 -37.51 -38.54
N VAL A 431 -13.80 -36.94 -39.16
CA VAL A 431 -15.21 -37.20 -38.87
C VAL A 431 -15.57 -38.66 -39.20
N PRO A 432 -16.18 -39.44 -38.30
CA PRO A 432 -16.76 -40.73 -38.67
C PRO A 432 -18.08 -40.53 -39.44
N ARG A 433 -18.17 -41.11 -40.63
CA ARG A 433 -19.41 -41.19 -41.44
C ARG A 433 -20.34 -42.29 -40.85
N PRO A 434 -21.68 -42.16 -40.98
CA PRO A 434 -22.64 -42.91 -40.17
C PRO A 434 -22.99 -44.28 -40.78
N ALA A 435 -23.26 -45.26 -39.92
CA ALA A 435 -23.88 -46.53 -40.29
C ALA A 435 -25.34 -46.59 -39.79
N GLU A 436 -26.18 -47.09 -40.68
CA GLU A 436 -27.65 -47.14 -40.66
C GLU A 436 -28.24 -48.01 -39.54
N ILE A 437 -29.43 -47.65 -39.04
CA ILE A 437 -30.49 -48.62 -38.70
C ILE A 437 -31.85 -47.96 -39.01
N ARG A 438 -32.67 -48.62 -39.83
CA ARG A 438 -34.11 -48.33 -39.98
C ARG A 438 -34.95 -49.33 -39.16
N THR A 439 -35.63 -48.75 -38.18
CA THR A 439 -37.04 -48.90 -37.78
C THR A 439 -37.64 -50.28 -37.46
N THR A 440 -38.15 -50.41 -36.23
CA THR A 440 -39.48 -51.00 -35.93
C THR A 440 -40.07 -50.31 -34.68
N THR A 441 -41.40 -50.19 -34.68
CA THR A 441 -42.23 -49.31 -33.85
C THR A 441 -42.87 -50.10 -32.70
N GLU A 442 -42.93 -49.55 -31.47
CA GLU A 442 -43.96 -49.91 -30.48
C GLU A 442 -44.23 -48.78 -29.45
N LYS A 443 -45.38 -48.89 -28.76
CA LYS A 443 -46.30 -47.87 -28.20
C LYS A 443 -45.86 -47.11 -26.90
N PRO A 444 -46.63 -46.05 -26.47
CA PRO A 444 -46.16 -44.96 -25.61
C PRO A 444 -46.30 -45.17 -24.08
N LEU A 445 -45.41 -44.52 -23.31
CA LEU A 445 -45.46 -44.44 -21.84
C LEU A 445 -46.28 -43.23 -21.31
N PRO A 446 -46.84 -43.29 -20.09
CA PRO A 446 -47.77 -42.29 -19.53
C PRO A 446 -47.08 -41.10 -18.81
N PRO A 447 -47.82 -40.01 -18.50
CA PRO A 447 -47.26 -38.79 -17.91
C PRO A 447 -46.96 -38.89 -16.40
N PRO A 448 -46.12 -37.99 -15.84
CA PRO A 448 -45.56 -38.12 -14.48
C PRO A 448 -46.52 -37.60 -13.38
N PRO A 449 -46.44 -38.14 -12.15
CA PRO A 449 -47.20 -37.63 -11.00
C PRO A 449 -46.50 -36.47 -10.25
N PRO A 450 -47.27 -35.63 -9.52
CA PRO A 450 -46.80 -34.39 -8.87
C PRO A 450 -46.09 -34.63 -7.51
N PRO A 451 -45.36 -33.63 -6.97
CA PRO A 451 -44.47 -33.81 -5.82
C PRO A 451 -45.22 -33.76 -4.47
N PRO A 452 -44.81 -34.52 -3.44
CA PRO A 452 -45.36 -34.38 -2.10
C PRO A 452 -44.53 -33.50 -1.16
N THR A 453 -45.29 -32.78 -0.34
CA THR A 453 -44.98 -31.79 0.70
C THR A 453 -44.43 -32.39 1.99
N THR A 454 -43.78 -31.52 2.78
CA THR A 454 -43.08 -31.71 4.06
C THR A 454 -43.98 -31.89 5.29
N THR A 455 -43.58 -32.74 6.27
CA THR A 455 -43.48 -32.45 7.72
C THR A 455 -42.88 -33.65 8.53
N PRO A 456 -42.33 -33.45 9.76
CA PRO A 456 -41.19 -34.19 10.31
C PRO A 456 -41.53 -35.19 11.45
N SER A 457 -40.58 -36.05 11.84
CA SER A 457 -40.58 -36.89 13.07
C SER A 457 -39.13 -37.35 13.42
N PRO A 458 -38.83 -37.91 14.61
CA PRO A 458 -38.20 -37.26 15.78
C PRO A 458 -36.74 -37.73 16.04
N PRO A 459 -36.02 -37.20 17.06
CA PRO A 459 -34.59 -37.43 17.23
C PRO A 459 -34.30 -38.80 17.86
N THR A 460 -33.31 -39.52 17.30
CA THR A 460 -32.80 -40.76 17.89
C THR A 460 -31.38 -40.52 18.41
N THR A 461 -31.22 -40.72 19.71
CA THR A 461 -29.95 -40.79 20.45
C THR A 461 -29.16 -42.03 20.05
N THR A 462 -27.84 -41.90 19.90
CA THR A 462 -26.96 -43.06 20.04
C THR A 462 -25.57 -42.66 20.53
N SER A 463 -25.13 -43.40 21.53
CA SER A 463 -23.94 -43.29 22.37
C SER A 463 -22.62 -43.61 21.68
N SER A 464 -21.56 -42.98 22.18
CA SER A 464 -20.14 -43.19 21.85
C SER A 464 -19.57 -44.52 22.38
N PRO A 465 -18.61 -45.16 21.68
CA PRO A 465 -17.76 -46.22 22.22
C PRO A 465 -16.39 -45.70 22.76
N PRO A 466 -15.67 -46.48 23.58
CA PRO A 466 -14.56 -46.03 24.44
C PRO A 466 -13.17 -46.01 23.76
N PRO A 467 -12.15 -45.39 24.39
CA PRO A 467 -10.84 -45.15 23.78
C PRO A 467 -9.92 -46.39 23.80
N VAL A 468 -9.19 -46.59 22.72
CA VAL A 468 -8.14 -47.61 22.57
C VAL A 468 -6.79 -47.02 23.00
N GLN A 469 -6.10 -47.74 23.90
CA GLN A 469 -4.75 -47.42 24.38
C GLN A 469 -3.70 -47.60 23.27
N ALA A 470 -2.80 -46.63 23.13
CA ALA A 470 -1.59 -46.71 22.31
C ALA A 470 -0.38 -47.14 23.17
N PRO A 471 0.55 -47.96 22.64
CA PRO A 471 1.76 -48.39 23.36
C PRO A 471 2.84 -47.30 23.40
N SER A 472 3.51 -47.16 24.55
CA SER A 472 4.68 -46.30 24.75
C SER A 472 5.93 -46.84 24.04
N PRO A 473 6.78 -45.96 23.47
CA PRO A 473 8.17 -46.30 23.18
C PRO A 473 9.15 -45.59 24.12
N THR A 474 10.19 -46.36 24.43
CA THR A 474 11.28 -46.20 25.39
C THR A 474 12.20 -45.01 25.10
N THR A 475 12.60 -44.33 26.17
CA THR A 475 13.57 -43.23 26.24
C THR A 475 15.02 -43.67 25.98
N THR A 476 15.74 -42.92 25.14
CA THR A 476 17.22 -42.83 25.16
C THR A 476 17.60 -41.35 25.00
N PRO A 477 18.49 -40.77 25.82
CA PRO A 477 18.79 -39.35 25.79
C PRO A 477 19.85 -38.99 24.72
N PRO A 478 19.79 -37.80 24.10
CA PRO A 478 20.78 -37.34 23.14
C PRO A 478 22.06 -36.78 23.83
N PRO A 479 23.21 -36.77 23.14
CA PRO A 479 24.48 -36.27 23.67
C PRO A 479 24.52 -34.73 23.77
N PRO A 480 25.37 -34.15 24.64
CA PRO A 480 25.43 -32.72 24.88
C PRO A 480 26.05 -31.93 23.71
N PRO A 481 25.63 -30.67 23.50
CA PRO A 481 26.18 -29.83 22.42
C PRO A 481 27.56 -29.28 22.75
N VAL A 482 28.40 -29.19 21.71
CA VAL A 482 29.74 -28.61 21.69
C VAL A 482 29.65 -27.08 21.84
N GLN A 483 30.43 -26.52 22.77
CA GLN A 483 30.54 -25.07 23.01
C GLN A 483 31.39 -24.39 21.92
N ALA A 484 30.89 -23.27 21.38
CA ALA A 484 31.68 -22.27 20.65
C ALA A 484 32.20 -21.19 21.64
N PRO A 485 33.35 -20.54 21.37
CA PRO A 485 34.08 -19.75 22.36
C PRO A 485 33.37 -18.45 22.79
N LYS A 486 33.41 -18.18 24.10
CA LYS A 486 32.94 -16.94 24.74
C LYS A 486 33.80 -15.74 24.35
N ILE A 487 33.18 -14.70 23.79
CA ILE A 487 33.74 -13.34 23.78
C ILE A 487 33.37 -12.70 25.13
N ILE A 488 34.38 -12.29 25.88
CA ILE A 488 34.24 -11.58 27.16
C ILE A 488 34.14 -10.08 26.83
N ILE A 489 33.03 -9.46 27.20
CA ILE A 489 32.92 -8.00 27.31
C ILE A 489 32.59 -7.73 28.79
N GLU A 490 33.51 -7.08 29.49
CA GLU A 490 33.31 -6.62 30.86
C GLU A 490 32.23 -5.50 30.86
N PRO A 491 31.25 -5.55 31.78
CA PRO A 491 30.31 -4.45 31.93
C PRO A 491 30.95 -3.30 32.71
N VAL A 492 30.91 -2.10 32.13
CA VAL A 492 31.19 -0.84 32.82
C VAL A 492 29.94 -0.45 33.62
N ASP A 493 30.07 -0.44 34.95
CA ASP A 493 29.04 0.04 35.87
C ASP A 493 28.77 1.54 35.68
N ILE A 494 27.53 1.90 35.33
CA ILE A 494 26.99 3.25 35.43
C ILE A 494 25.78 3.17 36.39
N PRO A 495 25.78 3.87 37.54
CA PRO A 495 24.67 3.78 38.47
C PRO A 495 23.46 4.55 37.94
N VAL A 496 22.40 3.85 37.59
CA VAL A 496 21.08 4.43 37.32
C VAL A 496 20.26 4.37 38.60
N GLU A 497 20.01 5.55 39.18
CA GLU A 497 19.13 5.74 40.33
C GLU A 497 17.67 5.48 39.91
N VAL A 498 17.05 4.43 40.46
CA VAL A 498 15.64 4.08 40.20
C VAL A 498 14.76 4.80 41.21
N PRO A 499 13.80 5.65 40.79
CA PRO A 499 12.84 6.22 41.73
C PRO A 499 11.79 5.16 42.10
N VAL A 500 11.64 4.95 43.41
CA VAL A 500 10.66 4.06 44.04
C VAL A 500 9.24 4.58 43.77
N VAL A 501 8.41 3.75 43.12
CA VAL A 501 6.96 3.97 42.97
C VAL A 501 6.26 3.50 44.25
N PRO A 502 5.46 4.33 44.94
CA PRO A 502 4.67 3.86 46.08
C PRO A 502 3.44 3.06 45.62
N GLU A 503 3.12 1.99 46.34
CA GLU A 503 1.92 1.15 46.14
C GLU A 503 0.61 1.95 46.19
N PRO A 504 -0.43 1.56 45.43
CA PRO A 504 -1.73 2.21 45.49
C PRO A 504 -2.49 1.85 46.76
N THR A 505 -2.85 2.89 47.52
CA THR A 505 -3.72 2.86 48.68
C THR A 505 -5.11 2.31 48.31
N LYS A 506 -5.58 1.27 49.03
CA LYS A 506 -6.94 0.72 48.91
C LYS A 506 -7.99 1.78 49.24
N ILE A 507 -8.87 2.08 48.30
CA ILE A 507 -10.08 2.88 48.51
C ILE A 507 -11.19 1.97 49.09
N PRO A 508 -11.95 2.38 50.13
CA PRO A 508 -13.04 1.56 50.67
C PRO A 508 -14.20 1.44 49.68
N GLN A 509 -14.73 0.22 49.50
CA GLN A 509 -15.96 -0.01 48.76
C GLN A 509 -17.15 0.62 49.50
N VAL A 510 -17.82 1.57 48.84
CA VAL A 510 -19.14 2.05 49.25
C VAL A 510 -20.20 1.17 48.60
N ASN A 511 -20.92 0.40 49.42
CA ASN A 511 -22.09 -0.37 48.99
C ASN A 511 -23.24 0.59 48.64
N VAL A 512 -23.64 0.63 47.38
CA VAL A 512 -24.90 1.25 46.92
C VAL A 512 -25.93 0.13 46.74
N PRO A 513 -27.10 0.18 47.41
CA PRO A 513 -28.14 -0.83 47.23
C PRO A 513 -28.84 -0.66 45.87
N VAL A 514 -29.07 -1.79 45.20
CA VAL A 514 -29.77 -1.90 43.92
C VAL A 514 -31.28 -1.72 44.14
N GLU A 515 -31.85 -0.64 43.59
CA GLU A 515 -33.29 -0.41 43.57
C GLU A 515 -33.90 -0.98 42.27
N LYS A 516 -34.96 -1.78 42.40
CA LYS A 516 -35.67 -2.42 41.28
C LYS A 516 -36.42 -1.38 40.41
N PRO A 517 -36.52 -1.56 39.09
CA PRO A 517 -37.33 -0.66 38.25
C PRO A 517 -38.83 -0.83 38.53
N GLN A 518 -39.49 0.28 38.89
CA GLN A 518 -40.96 0.40 38.85
C GLN A 518 -41.44 0.57 37.41
N ALA A 519 -42.55 -0.09 37.08
CA ALA A 519 -43.21 -0.05 35.78
C ALA A 519 -43.85 1.33 35.51
N MET A 520 -43.63 1.88 34.31
CA MET A 520 -44.35 3.07 33.83
C MET A 520 -45.73 2.71 33.27
N PRO A 521 -46.77 3.56 33.49
CA PRO A 521 -48.10 3.34 32.96
C PRO A 521 -48.24 3.78 31.49
N GLN A 522 -49.05 3.03 30.75
CA GLN A 522 -49.42 3.27 29.34
C GLN A 522 -50.11 4.64 29.16
N GLN A 523 -49.58 5.48 28.27
CA GLN A 523 -50.30 6.64 27.75
C GLN A 523 -51.09 6.27 26.48
N LYS A 524 -52.38 6.61 26.53
CA LYS A 524 -53.38 6.44 25.46
C LYS A 524 -53.02 7.22 24.21
N LYS A 525 -53.14 6.56 23.05
CA LYS A 525 -53.23 7.18 21.72
C LYS A 525 -54.47 8.09 21.68
N HIS A 526 -54.29 9.37 21.36
CA HIS A 526 -55.34 10.20 20.78
C HIS A 526 -55.03 10.47 19.32
N ILE A 527 -55.93 9.96 18.48
CA ILE A 527 -56.07 10.21 17.06
C ILE A 527 -56.72 11.60 16.91
N LEU A 528 -56.08 12.52 16.17
CA LEU A 528 -56.79 13.65 15.57
C LEU A 528 -56.99 13.33 14.09
N LYS A 529 -58.27 13.33 13.69
CA LYS A 529 -58.75 13.29 12.31
C LYS A 529 -58.77 14.70 11.74
N ASP A 530 -58.63 14.72 10.42
CA ASP A 530 -58.85 15.83 9.49
C ASP A 530 -60.15 16.61 9.73
N GLU A 531 -60.13 17.91 9.43
CA GLU A 531 -61.16 18.56 8.61
C GLU A 531 -60.68 19.94 8.09
N MET A 532 -60.86 20.13 6.76
CA MET A 532 -60.75 21.31 5.88
C MET A 532 -59.38 21.82 5.42
#